data_AF-A0A365KKF7-F1
#
_entry.id   AF-A0A365KKF7-F1
#
_cell.length_a   1.000
_cell.length_b   1.000
_cell.length_c   1.000
_cell.angle_alpha   90.00
_cell.angle_beta   90.00
_cell.angle_gamma   90.00
#
_symmetry.space_group_name_H-M   'P 1'
#
loop_
_entity.id
_entity.type
_entity.pdbx_description
1 polymer ?
#
loop_
_entity_poly.entity_id
_entity_poly.type
_entity_poly.pdbx_seq_one_letter_code
_entity_poly.pdbx_strand_id
1 'polypeptide(L)'
;MESLDLTFIKNRRNQLAKTLQDMADSMEMKNASTYMKYENGTYAFKAEQLPQLAKVLECKISDFFNSGVAKTEIKMKKHAAV
;
A
#
# COMPACT_ATOMS: atom_id res chain seq x y z
N MET A 1 4.68 -5.93 17.28
CA MET A 1 5.32 -6.01 15.94
C MET A 1 4.46 -5.13 15.05
N GLU A 2 4.98 -3.99 14.60
CA GLU A 2 4.23 -3.07 13.75
C GLU A 2 4.05 -3.72 12.38
N SER A 3 2.80 -3.92 11.97
CA SER A 3 2.47 -4.45 10.65
C SER A 3 2.56 -3.33 9.62
N LEU A 4 3.05 -3.66 8.42
CA LEU A 4 3.07 -2.72 7.29
C LEU A 4 1.65 -2.25 6.93
N ASP A 5 1.48 -0.95 6.72
CA ASP A 5 0.23 -0.36 6.24
C ASP A 5 0.14 -0.50 4.71
N LEU A 6 -0.45 -1.60 4.27
CA LEU A 6 -0.71 -1.87 2.85
C LEU A 6 -1.75 -0.92 2.25
N THR A 7 -2.65 -0.36 3.08
CA THR A 7 -3.66 0.61 2.63
C THR A 7 -2.97 1.92 2.27
N PHE A 8 -2.03 2.38 3.11
CA PHE A 8 -1.19 3.52 2.81
C PHE A 8 -0.42 3.34 1.50
N ILE A 9 0.25 2.20 1.32
CA ILE A 9 1.02 1.90 0.10
C ILE A 9 0.17 2.03 -1.16
N LYS A 10 -1.01 1.38 -1.16
CA LYS A 10 -1.94 1.42 -2.29
C LYS A 10 -2.45 2.84 -2.57
N ASN A 11 -2.83 3.56 -1.52
CA ASN A 11 -3.33 4.93 -1.64
C ASN A 11 -2.24 5.86 -2.16
N ARG A 12 -1.02 5.74 -1.64
CA ARG A 12 0.13 6.55 -2.08
C ARG A 12 0.47 6.27 -3.54
N ARG A 13 0.48 5.01 -3.97
CA ARG A 13 0.67 4.64 -5.38
C ARG A 13 -0.37 5.31 -6.28
N ASN A 14 -1.65 5.29 -5.89
CA ASN A 14 -2.72 5.94 -6.64
C ASN A 14 -2.59 7.47 -6.67
N GLN A 15 -2.17 8.10 -5.56
CA GLN A 15 -1.89 9.54 -5.52
C GLN A 15 -0.77 9.96 -6.47
N LEU A 16 0.20 9.08 -6.70
CA LEU A 16 1.30 9.28 -7.65
C LEU A 16 0.93 8.84 -9.08
N ALA A 17 -0.32 8.43 -9.32
CA ALA A 17 -0.79 7.89 -10.59
C ALA A 17 0.06 6.72 -11.16
N LYS A 18 0.72 5.96 -10.26
CA LYS A 18 1.56 4.82 -10.65
C LYS A 18 0.69 3.57 -10.82
N THR A 19 0.88 2.88 -11.93
CA THR A 19 0.24 1.59 -12.19
C THR A 19 0.94 0.46 -11.41
N LEU A 20 0.31 -0.71 -11.35
CA LEU A 20 0.96 -1.91 -10.79
C LEU A 20 2.20 -2.32 -11.60
N GLN A 21 2.22 -2.03 -12.91
CA GLN A 21 3.37 -2.31 -13.76
C GLN A 21 4.53 -1.36 -13.45
N ASP A 22 4.25 -0.06 -13.27
CA ASP A 22 5.29 0.92 -12.91
C ASP A 22 5.99 0.55 -11.60
N MET A 23 5.23 0.05 -10.63
CA MET A 23 5.80 -0.43 -9.37
C MET A 23 6.59 -1.72 -9.55
N ALA A 24 6.10 -2.67 -10.34
CA ALA A 24 6.82 -3.90 -10.62
C ALA A 24 8.15 -3.60 -11.32
N ASP A 25 8.15 -2.74 -12.35
CA ASP A 25 9.35 -2.33 -13.08
C ASP A 25 10.35 -1.63 -12.15
N SER A 26 9.86 -0.73 -11.29
CA SER A 26 10.70 -0.02 -10.32
C SER A 26 11.26 -0.91 -9.21
N MET A 27 10.62 -2.06 -8.95
CA MET A 27 11.00 -3.03 -7.93
C MET A 27 11.67 -4.29 -8.52
N GLU A 28 12.05 -4.26 -9.80
CA GLU A 28 12.65 -5.38 -10.53
C GLU A 28 11.82 -6.68 -10.46
N MET A 29 10.50 -6.53 -10.34
CA MET A 29 9.56 -7.64 -10.31
C MET A 29 9.15 -8.02 -11.73
N LYS A 30 9.05 -9.33 -11.99
CA LYS A 30 8.78 -9.87 -13.32
C LYS A 30 7.45 -9.43 -13.95
N ASN A 31 6.46 -9.03 -13.15
CA ASN A 31 5.12 -8.70 -13.64
C ASN A 31 4.32 -7.90 -12.61
N ALA A 32 3.39 -7.06 -13.09
CA ALA A 32 2.43 -6.31 -12.27
C ALA A 32 1.68 -7.17 -11.24
N SER A 33 1.29 -8.41 -11.59
CA SER A 33 0.60 -9.32 -10.68
C SER A 33 1.45 -9.74 -9.47
N THR A 34 2.78 -9.74 -9.62
CA THR A 34 3.70 -10.01 -8.51
C THR A 34 3.63 -8.87 -7.51
N TYR A 35 3.77 -7.62 -7.95
CA TYR A 35 3.61 -6.45 -7.08
C TYR A 35 2.21 -6.40 -6.43
N MET A 36 1.14 -6.69 -7.19
CA MET A 36 -0.22 -6.75 -6.67
C MET A 36 -0.37 -7.71 -5.48
N LYS A 37 0.32 -8.86 -5.49
CA LYS A 37 0.30 -9.81 -4.37
C LYS A 37 0.92 -9.23 -3.11
N TYR A 38 1.97 -8.42 -3.23
CA TYR A 38 2.55 -7.71 -2.08
C TYR A 38 1.60 -6.63 -1.55
N GLU A 39 1.07 -5.80 -2.45
CA GLU A 39 0.16 -4.70 -2.08
C GLU A 39 -1.15 -5.21 -1.46
N ASN A 40 -1.65 -6.37 -1.87
CA ASN A 40 -2.84 -7.00 -1.27
C ASN A 40 -2.53 -7.90 -0.06
N GLY A 41 -1.25 -8.04 0.33
CA GLY A 41 -0.86 -8.84 1.50
C GLY A 41 -0.85 -10.35 1.29
N THR A 42 -0.96 -10.83 0.05
CA THR A 42 -0.70 -12.24 -0.29
C THR A 42 0.78 -12.57 -0.07
N TYR A 43 1.67 -11.63 -0.38
CA TYR A 43 3.09 -11.68 -0.06
C TYR A 43 3.45 -10.54 0.89
N ALA A 44 4.43 -10.79 1.77
CA ALA A 44 4.94 -9.78 2.68
C ALA A 44 6.16 -9.09 2.06
N PHE A 45 6.20 -7.75 2.11
CA PHE A 45 7.41 -7.00 1.80
C PHE A 45 8.50 -7.36 2.81
N LYS A 46 9.70 -7.67 2.31
CA LYS A 46 10.86 -7.91 3.17
C LYS A 46 11.50 -6.58 3.58
N ALA A 47 12.22 -6.58 4.70
CA ALA A 47 12.85 -5.37 5.25
C ALA A 47 13.80 -4.71 4.23
N GLU A 48 14.50 -5.51 3.42
CA GLU A 48 15.44 -5.04 2.40
C GLU A 48 14.74 -4.34 1.22
N GLN A 49 13.44 -4.60 1.02
CA GLN A 49 12.64 -3.98 -0.04
C GLN A 49 12.06 -2.62 0.37
N LEU A 50 11.99 -2.33 1.67
CA LEU A 50 11.37 -1.11 2.19
C LEU A 50 12.06 0.18 1.74
N PRO A 51 13.41 0.27 1.70
CA PRO A 51 14.08 1.47 1.19
C PRO A 51 13.74 1.75 -0.29
N GLN A 52 13.68 0.71 -1.11
CA GLN A 52 13.33 0.84 -2.53
C GLN A 52 11.85 1.21 -2.69
N LEU A 53 10.96 0.58 -1.93
CA LEU A 53 9.54 0.91 -1.92
C LEU A 53 9.30 2.38 -1.53
N ALA A 54 9.98 2.86 -0.48
CA ALA A 54 9.90 4.24 -0.02
C ALA A 54 10.38 5.24 -1.08
N LYS A 55 11.46 4.90 -1.79
CA LYS A 55 11.98 5.71 -2.91
C LYS A 55 10.97 5.83 -4.05
N VAL A 56 10.35 4.71 -4.46
CA VAL A 56 9.37 4.69 -5.56
C VAL A 56 8.06 5.40 -5.17
N LEU A 57 7.66 5.30 -3.91
CA LEU A 57 6.46 5.96 -3.37
C LEU A 57 6.71 7.38 -2.87
N GLU A 58 7.92 7.91 -3.06
CA GLU A 58 8.30 9.27 -2.66
C GLU A 58 7.86 9.59 -1.22
N CYS A 59 8.19 8.68 -0.29
CA CYS A 59 7.81 8.75 1.12
C CYS A 59 8.95 8.21 2.01
N LYS A 60 8.78 8.28 3.33
CA LYS A 60 9.73 7.72 4.30
C LYS A 60 9.33 6.28 4.65
N ILE A 61 10.31 5.45 4.98
CA ILE A 61 10.06 4.09 5.48
C ILE A 61 9.14 4.10 6.72
N SER A 62 9.27 5.11 7.58
CA SER A 62 8.42 5.31 8.76
C SER A 62 6.93 5.48 8.41
N ASP A 63 6.62 5.96 7.21
CA ASP A 63 5.23 6.18 6.79
C ASP A 63 4.49 4.86 6.58
N PHE A 64 5.22 3.76 6.34
CA PHE A 64 4.65 2.41 6.23
C PHE A 64 4.22 1.81 7.57
N PHE A 65 4.68 2.36 8.68
CA PHE A 65 4.45 1.82 10.03
C PHE A 65 3.60 2.74 10.89
N ASN A 66 2.94 3.73 10.29
CA ASN A 66 2.24 4.76 11.04
C ASN A 66 1.21 4.13 12.00
N SER A 67 1.48 4.28 13.30
CA SER A 67 0.76 3.66 14.41
C SER A 67 -0.57 4.37 14.76
N GLY A 68 -1.09 5.17 13.83
CA GLY A 68 -2.23 6.06 14.04
C GLY A 68 -3.42 5.80 13.11
N VAL A 69 -4.29 4.87 13.50
CA VAL A 69 -5.76 4.94 13.31
C VAL A 69 -6.25 5.33 11.89
N ALA A 70 -6.43 4.35 11.01
CA ALA A 70 -7.57 4.42 10.08
C ALA A 70 -8.81 4.04 10.90
N LYS A 71 -9.49 5.07 11.39
CA LYS A 71 -10.80 5.00 12.04
C LYS A 71 -11.64 3.91 11.37
N THR A 72 -12.08 2.94 12.16
CA THR A 72 -13.15 2.02 11.83
C THR A 72 -14.21 2.79 11.06
N GLU A 73 -14.40 2.49 9.78
CA GLU A 73 -15.51 3.06 9.03
C GLU A 73 -16.79 2.60 9.72
N ILE A 74 -17.36 3.54 10.48
CA ILE A 74 -18.67 3.46 11.08
C ILE A 74 -19.65 3.18 9.93
N LYS A 75 -20.38 2.06 10.03
CA LYS A 75 -21.60 1.82 9.25
C LYS A 75 -22.49 3.06 9.32
N MET A 76 -22.46 3.93 8.32
CA MET A 76 -23.59 4.80 8.06
C MET A 76 -24.51 4.09 7.07
N LYS A 77 -25.56 3.51 7.67
CA LYS A 77 -26.73 2.93 7.01
C LYS A 77 -27.15 3.75 5.80
N LYS A 78 -27.24 3.11 4.63
CA LYS A 78 -28.10 3.57 3.54
C LYS A 78 -29.23 2.57 3.32
N HIS A 79 -30.38 2.86 3.93
CA HIS A 79 -31.75 2.65 3.41
C HIS A 79 -32.73 2.84 4.58
N ALA A 80 -33.86 3.54 4.44
CA ALA A 80 -34.33 4.55 3.51
C ALA A 80 -35.46 5.25 4.29
N ALA A 81 -35.61 6.56 4.11
CA ALA A 81 -36.72 7.31 4.67
C ALA A 81 -37.99 7.05 3.83
N VAL A 82 -39.11 7.00 4.56
CA VAL A 82 -40.52 7.12 4.13
C VAL A 82 -41.13 5.90 3.46
#